data_AF-S9SAC3-F1
#
_entry.id   AF-S9SAC3-F1
#
_cell.length_a   1.000
_cell.length_b   1.000
_cell.length_c   1.000
_cell.angle_alpha   90.00
_cell.angle_beta   90.00
_cell.angle_gamma   90.00
#
_symmetry.space_group_name_H-M   'P 1'
#
loop_
_entity.id
_entity.type
_entity.pdbx_description
1 polymer ?
#
loop_
_entity_poly.entity_id
_entity_poly.type
_entity_poly.pdbx_seq_one_letter_code
_entity_poly.pdbx_strand_id
1 'polypeptide(L)' 'MSVESAVAYIRRMREDEAFRKMMNDTSEDEGASWGLIRDNGFEFTMTEFKQAQDRIYAENGIVPM' A
#
# COMPACT_ATOMS: atom_id res chain seq x y z
N MET A 1 2.83 -10.40 8.23
CA MET A 1 1.76 -9.58 8.84
C MET A 1 2.36 -8.53 9.77
N SER A 2 2.87 -7.41 9.24
CA SER A 2 3.33 -6.29 10.08
C SER A 2 2.95 -4.94 9.46
N VAL A 3 2.56 -3.97 10.30
CA VAL A 3 2.24 -2.59 9.91
C VAL A 3 3.38 -1.93 9.14
N GLU A 4 4.63 -2.26 9.47
CA GLU A 4 5.81 -1.73 8.77
C GLU A 4 5.87 -2.13 7.29
N SER A 5 5.38 -3.34 6.94
CA SER A 5 5.26 -3.76 5.53
C SER A 5 4.21 -2.93 4.79
N ALA A 6 3.10 -2.60 5.44
CA ALA A 6 2.09 -1.73 4.86
C ALA A 6 2.60 -0.29 4.69
N VAL A 7 3.38 0.23 5.65
CA VAL A 7 4.03 1.54 5.55
C VAL A 7 5.00 1.58 4.36
N ALA A 8 5.85 0.56 4.22
CA ALA A 8 6.78 0.44 3.11
C ALA A 8 6.06 0.36 1.76
N TYR A 9 4.95 -0.39 1.68
CA TYR A 9 4.10 -0.46 0.49
C TYR A 9 3.49 0.90 0.13
N ILE A 10 2.93 1.64 1.09
CA ILE A 10 2.34 2.96 0.85
C ILE A 10 3.40 3.99 0.43
N ARG A 11 4.59 3.95 1.04
CA ARG A 11 5.72 4.80 0.64
C ARG A 11 6.15 4.50 -0.79
N ARG A 12 6.33 3.21 -1.13
CA ARG A 12 6.67 2.79 -2.49
C ARG A 12 5.60 3.18 -3.51
N MET A 13 4.31 3.06 -3.18
CA MET A 13 3.20 3.56 -4.01
C MET A 13 3.26 5.08 -4.27
N ARG A 14 3.93 5.86 -3.43
CA ARG A 14 4.11 7.30 -3.62
C ARG A 14 5.40 7.66 -4.35
N GLU A 15 6.48 6.95 -4.05
CA GLU A 15 7.82 7.24 -4.59
C GLU A 15 8.05 6.58 -5.96
N ASP A 16 7.35 5.48 -6.26
CA ASP A 16 7.50 4.69 -7.47
C ASP A 16 6.20 4.74 -8.30
N GLU A 17 6.15 5.67 -9.26
CA GLU A 17 5.00 5.81 -10.18
C GLU A 17 4.75 4.57 -11.04
N ALA A 18 5.80 3.83 -11.42
CA ALA A 18 5.67 2.62 -12.22
C ALA A 18 4.99 1.51 -11.41
N PHE A 19 5.40 1.35 -10.15
CA PHE A 19 4.76 0.45 -9.19
C PHE A 19 3.32 0.88 -8.91
N ARG A 20 3.07 2.18 -8.72
CA ARG A 20 1.70 2.71 -8.53
C ARG A 20 0.79 2.45 -9.72
N LYS A 21 1.31 2.62 -10.93
CA LYS A 21 0.58 2.36 -12.17
C LYS A 21 0.28 0.87 -12.30
N MET A 22 1.26 0.01 -12.05
CA MET A 22 1.09 -1.46 -12.05
C MET A 22 0.01 -1.90 -11.05
N MET A 23 0.06 -1.38 -9.82
CA MET A 23 -0.94 -1.70 -8.79
C MET A 23 -2.33 -1.16 -9.13
N ASN A 24 -2.45 0.05 -9.71
CA ASN A 24 -3.74 0.55 -10.19
C ASN A 24 -4.29 -0.28 -11.36
N ASP A 25 -3.44 -0.66 -12.30
CA ASP A 25 -3.82 -1.49 -13.46
C ASP A 25 -4.31 -2.87 -13.00
N THR A 26 -3.73 -3.39 -11.91
CA THR A 26 -4.14 -4.68 -11.32
C THR A 26 -5.23 -4.56 -10.27
N SER A 27 -5.66 -3.33 -9.94
CA SER A 27 -6.65 -3.07 -8.86
C SER A 27 -8.07 -3.52 -9.20
N GLU A 28 -8.36 -3.77 -10.48
CA GLU A 28 -9.63 -4.34 -10.93
C GLU A 28 -9.80 -5.80 -10.49
N ASP A 29 -8.70 -6.48 -10.17
CA ASP A 29 -8.66 -7.88 -9.77
C ASP A 29 -8.04 -7.99 -8.38
N GLU A 30 -8.89 -8.03 -7.35
CA GLU A 30 -8.46 -8.04 -5.94
C GLU A 30 -7.48 -9.19 -5.67
N GLY A 31 -7.71 -10.37 -6.26
CA GLY A 31 -6.82 -11.53 -6.12
C GLY A 31 -5.43 -11.29 -6.70
N ALA A 32 -5.34 -10.66 -7.87
CA ALA A 32 -4.07 -10.34 -8.51
C ALA A 32 -3.32 -9.22 -7.77
N SER A 33 -4.04 -8.22 -7.26
CA SER A 33 -3.47 -7.14 -6.44
C SER A 33 -2.80 -7.69 -5.17
N TRP A 34 -3.50 -8.56 -4.42
CA TRP A 34 -2.93 -9.19 -3.23
C TRP A 34 -1.78 -10.14 -3.56
N GLY A 35 -1.85 -10.84 -4.70
CA GLY A 35 -0.76 -11.67 -5.21
C GLY A 35 0.51 -10.87 -5.48
N LEU A 36 0.38 -9.73 -6.18
CA LEU A 36 1.49 -8.81 -6.48
C LEU A 36 2.10 -8.19 -5.22
N ILE A 37 1.28 -7.80 -4.26
CA ILE A 37 1.76 -7.27 -2.97
C ILE A 37 2.63 -8.32 -2.28
N ARG A 38 2.18 -9.58 -2.22
CA ARG A 38 2.93 -10.69 -1.65
C ARG A 38 4.20 -11.02 -2.44
N ASP A 39 4.13 -11.02 -3.77
CA ASP A 39 5.27 -11.29 -4.67
C ASP A 39 6.38 -10.24 -4.52
N ASN A 40 5.99 -8.98 -4.28
CA ASN A 40 6.91 -7.89 -3.96
C ASN A 40 7.45 -7.94 -2.51
N GLY A 41 7.12 -8.98 -1.75
CA GLY A 41 7.59 -9.18 -0.38
C GLY A 41 6.83 -8.38 0.68
N PHE A 42 5.68 -7.79 0.32
CA PHE A 42 4.83 -7.09 1.26
C PHE A 42 3.74 -8.04 1.79
N GLU A 43 3.60 -8.12 3.11
CA GLU A 43 2.53 -8.93 3.70
C GLU A 43 1.91 -8.22 4.90
N PHE A 44 0.67 -7.75 4.68
CA PHE A 44 -0.10 -7.03 5.68
C PHE A 44 -1.60 -7.30 5.48
N THR A 45 -2.36 -7.13 6.55
CA THR A 45 -3.83 -7.17 6.53
C THR A 45 -4.41 -5.81 6.20
N MET A 46 -5.70 -5.77 5.82
CA MET A 46 -6.44 -4.51 5.62
C MET A 46 -6.41 -3.59 6.85
N THR A 47 -6.41 -4.16 8.06
CA THR A 47 -6.30 -3.37 9.31
C THR A 47 -4.96 -2.67 9.41
N GLU A 48 -3.88 -3.39 9.12
CA GLU A 48 -2.52 -2.84 9.14
C GLU A 48 -2.30 -1.82 8.01
N PHE A 49 -2.91 -2.05 6.84
CA PHE A 49 -2.93 -1.08 5.76
C PHE A 49 -3.58 0.24 6.18
N LYS A 50 -4.75 0.19 6.84
CA LYS A 50 -5.41 1.38 7.37
C LYS A 50 -4.56 2.10 8.43
N GLN A 51 -3.91 1.36 9.33
CA GLN A 51 -3.01 1.94 10.34
C GLN A 51 -1.79 2.62 9.69
N ALA A 52 -1.20 1.98 8.68
CA ALA A 52 -0.09 2.55 7.93
C ALA A 52 -0.52 3.79 7.14
N GLN A 53 -1.71 3.76 6.56
CA GLN A 53 -2.29 4.88 5.82
C GLN A 53 -2.56 6.07 6.74
N ASP A 54 -3.18 5.85 7.90
CA ASP A 54 -3.39 6.87 8.93
C ASP A 54 -2.08 7.51 9.38
N ARG A 55 -1.06 6.69 9.67
CA ARG A 55 0.28 7.16 10.04
C ARG A 55 0.92 8.01 8.94
N ILE A 56 0.92 7.53 7.69
CA ILE A 56 1.50 8.26 6.56
C ILE A 56 0.72 9.55 6.26
N TYR A 57 -0.59 9.57 6.44
CA TYR A 57 -1.42 10.77 6.27
C TYR A 57 -1.16 11.79 7.37
N ALA A 58 -1.08 11.36 8.63
CA ALA A 58 -0.71 12.20 9.76
C ALA A 58 0.71 12.79 9.59
N GLU A 59 1.67 12.00 9.09
CA GLU A 59 3.04 12.44 8.82
C GLU A 59 3.12 13.48 7.68
N ASN A 60 2.29 13.35 6.64
CA ASN A 60 2.32 14.25 5.47
C ASN A 60 1.34 15.42 5.55
N GLY A 61 0.53 15.53 6.61
CA GLY A 61 -0.48 16.59 6.77
C GLY A 61 -1.62 16.51 5.75
N ILE A 62 -1.81 15.36 5.10
CA ILE A 62 -2.86 15.17 4.08
C ILE A 62 -4.02 14.47 4.77
N VAL A 63 -5.04 15.23 5.15
CA VAL A 63 -6.30 14.67 5.66
C VAL A 63 -7.06 14.13 4.44
N PRO A 64 -7.40 12.83 4.38
CA PRO A 64 -8.33 12.38 3.35
C PRO A 64 -9.68 13.07 3.61
N MET A 65 -10.11 13.94 2.68
CA MET A 65 -11.48 14.48 2.62
C MET A 65 -12.46 13.39 2.19
#